data_AF-A0A959I5V1-F1
#
_entry.id   AF-A0A959I5V1-F1
#
_cell.length_a   1.000
_cell.length_b   1.000
_cell.length_c   1.000
_cell.angle_alpha   90.00
_cell.angle_beta   90.00
_cell.angle_gamma   90.00
#
_symmetry.space_group_name_H-M   'P 1'
#
loop_
_entity.id
_entity.type
_entity.pdbx_description
1 polymer ?
#
loop_
_entity_poly.entity_id
_entity_poly.type
_entity_poly.pdbx_seq_one_letter_code
_entity_poly.pdbx_strand_id
1 'polypeptide(L)'
;LRDCPNEYWWIADEKHQYFLDVERSDLVAYRLFKDESPTLRIPESGDELADPYLQQGYAPMPHFFREGSKALSWYRGPLTPGPQTFRLDPDKKHVNASDHLLHYHEDTGFFDVSMAAAWELGRMLALGDKAFSLKLEKWKRTHRLSLAVEQQQGFYNHLPFGNINKTSQSDLPEELRTWLERLLDLEGVPFNYLVPHEDMLPSESIRYFYLDPNWLYCLYMGAFSLGRPVPTGEGSALDGFFAPQEKVVGFLLRSAIVSGWPDLQIKAYSAQSKEEDPDGSSLPVIRHQLADDILLCLIKGEPAEIDLYLKPAALHFGFHQDGPGEPYRKVLRDERGKEDHSNPIDLNDLGIFNPADRVIAVRPLVDVILRSGLFKKSKKDPDLNAGEFALSLIEGAERFKLRR
;
A
#
# COMPACT_ATOMS: atom_id res chain seq x y z
N LEU A 1 -13.29 10.97 -31.96
CA LEU A 1 -11.96 10.37 -32.10
C LEU A 1 -10.97 11.43 -31.62
N ARG A 2 -10.37 11.17 -30.46
CA ARG A 2 -9.03 11.62 -29.99
C ARG A 2 -8.70 13.11 -30.11
N ASP A 3 -8.60 13.77 -28.96
CA ASP A 3 -7.32 14.25 -28.43
C ASP A 3 -7.60 14.97 -27.09
N CYS A 4 -7.26 14.32 -25.97
CA CYS A 4 -7.13 14.99 -24.68
C CYS A 4 -5.63 15.03 -24.33
N PRO A 5 -4.98 16.21 -24.37
CA PRO A 5 -3.73 16.44 -23.68
C PRO A 5 -4.07 17.23 -22.40
N ASN A 6 -4.51 16.55 -21.36
CA ASN A 6 -4.61 17.18 -20.03
C ASN A 6 -3.26 16.96 -19.35
N GLU A 7 -2.43 18.00 -19.35
CA GLU A 7 -1.27 18.07 -18.47
C GLU A 7 -1.78 18.31 -17.05
N TYR A 8 -1.60 17.33 -16.18
CA TYR A 8 -1.96 17.43 -14.76
C TYR A 8 -0.75 17.92 -13.98
N TRP A 9 -0.90 18.99 -13.22
CA TRP A 9 0.20 19.56 -12.43
C TRP A 9 -0.15 19.52 -10.94
N TRP A 10 0.75 18.92 -10.17
CA TRP A 10 0.72 18.98 -8.71
C TRP A 10 1.67 20.07 -8.25
N ILE A 11 1.14 21.14 -7.66
CA ILE A 11 1.97 22.20 -7.06
C ILE A 11 1.85 22.09 -5.56
N ALA A 12 2.99 22.02 -4.87
CA ALA A 12 3.07 22.15 -3.42
C ALA A 12 3.71 23.49 -3.06
N ASP A 13 3.06 24.25 -2.20
CA ASP A 13 3.66 25.34 -1.41
C ASP A 13 3.92 24.81 0.01
N GLU A 14 4.68 25.56 0.83
CA GLU A 14 5.00 25.22 2.23
C GLU A 14 3.77 24.91 3.10
N LYS A 15 2.55 25.26 2.63
CA LYS A 15 1.28 25.05 3.34
C LYS A 15 0.15 24.40 2.53
N HIS A 16 0.27 24.26 1.20
CA HIS A 16 -0.88 23.83 0.39
C HIS A 16 -0.45 22.93 -0.75
N GLN A 17 -1.25 21.91 -1.06
CA GLN A 17 -1.17 21.16 -2.31
C GLN A 17 -2.31 21.61 -3.23
N TYR A 18 -1.96 21.90 -4.48
CA TYR A 18 -2.89 22.32 -5.52
C TYR A 18 -2.92 21.24 -6.60
N PHE A 19 -4.12 20.84 -6.97
CA PHE A 19 -4.38 20.13 -8.23
C PHE A 19 -4.79 21.17 -9.27
N LEU A 20 -4.02 21.26 -10.35
CA LEU A 20 -4.33 22.12 -11.49
C LEU A 20 -4.85 21.26 -12.63
N ASP A 21 -6.09 21.56 -13.04
CA ASP A 21 -6.70 21.06 -14.27
C ASP A 21 -6.88 22.22 -15.25
N VAL A 22 -6.52 22.00 -16.51
CA VAL A 22 -6.65 22.99 -17.57
C VAL A 22 -7.86 22.62 -18.42
N GLU A 23 -9.05 23.05 -18.01
CA GLU A 23 -10.23 23.00 -18.87
C GLU A 23 -10.46 24.37 -19.53
N ARG A 24 -10.40 24.38 -20.87
CA ARG A 24 -10.98 25.43 -21.74
C ARG A 24 -10.72 26.87 -21.30
N SER A 25 -9.44 27.21 -21.12
CA SER A 25 -8.93 28.59 -20.97
C SER A 25 -9.06 29.21 -19.58
N ASP A 26 -9.59 28.49 -18.58
CA ASP A 26 -9.62 28.94 -17.19
C ASP A 26 -8.78 27.99 -16.29
N LEU A 27 -7.94 28.57 -15.42
CA LEU A 27 -7.17 27.86 -14.41
C LEU A 27 -8.08 27.57 -13.20
N VAL A 28 -8.45 26.31 -12.98
CA VAL A 28 -9.24 25.92 -11.80
C VAL A 28 -8.28 25.35 -10.76
N ALA A 29 -7.99 26.14 -9.72
CA ALA A 29 -7.24 25.68 -8.55
C ALA A 29 -8.22 25.04 -7.56
N TYR A 30 -8.16 23.73 -7.40
CA TYR A 30 -8.88 23.07 -6.32
C TYR A 30 -8.14 23.31 -5.01
N ARG A 31 -8.74 24.16 -4.15
CA ARG A 31 -8.29 24.30 -2.77
C ARG A 31 -8.67 23.03 -2.02
N LEU A 32 -7.69 22.19 -1.71
CA LEU A 32 -7.91 21.07 -0.79
C LEU A 32 -8.41 21.63 0.55
N PHE A 33 -9.42 20.97 1.11
CA PHE A 33 -10.21 21.43 2.26
C PHE A 33 -9.37 21.77 3.50
N LYS A 34 -10.02 22.39 4.49
CA LYS A 34 -9.50 23.04 5.72
C LYS A 34 -8.48 22.23 6.58
N ASP A 35 -8.27 20.95 6.32
CA ASP A 35 -7.27 20.11 6.98
C ASP A 35 -6.19 19.68 5.96
N GLU A 36 -5.01 20.26 6.11
CA GLU A 36 -3.81 20.04 5.27
C GLU A 36 -3.15 18.66 5.52
N SER A 37 -3.68 17.85 6.46
CA SER A 37 -3.04 16.58 6.81
C SER A 37 -3.12 15.57 5.65
N PRO A 38 -2.00 14.96 5.25
CA PRO A 38 -1.99 13.95 4.19
C PRO A 38 -2.43 12.57 4.71
N THR A 39 -2.85 12.45 5.97
CA THR A 39 -3.19 11.17 6.61
C THR A 39 -4.67 10.82 6.47
N LEU A 40 -4.99 9.52 6.52
CA LEU A 40 -6.36 9.03 6.40
C LEU A 40 -7.18 9.27 7.68
N ARG A 41 -7.82 10.43 7.80
CA ARG A 41 -8.69 10.80 8.92
C ARG A 41 -9.79 11.77 8.51
N ILE A 42 -10.83 11.87 9.33
CA ILE A 42 -11.86 12.90 9.18
C ILE A 42 -11.23 14.24 9.58
N PRO A 43 -11.47 15.33 8.83
CA PRO A 43 -11.05 16.67 9.22
C PRO A 43 -11.56 17.08 10.60
N GLU A 44 -10.78 17.90 11.31
CA GLU A 44 -11.17 18.41 12.62
C GLU A 44 -12.49 19.20 12.56
N SER A 45 -13.35 18.91 13.54
CA SER A 45 -14.68 19.48 13.65
C SER A 45 -14.70 20.80 14.43
N GLY A 46 -13.68 21.05 15.26
CA GLY A 46 -13.61 22.17 16.20
C GLY A 46 -14.20 21.86 17.58
N ASP A 47 -14.55 20.59 17.85
CA ASP A 47 -15.02 20.12 19.15
C ASP A 47 -13.86 19.53 19.96
N GLU A 48 -13.61 20.10 21.14
CA GLU A 48 -12.51 19.73 22.04
C GLU A 48 -12.55 18.26 22.48
N LEU A 49 -13.74 17.64 22.54
CA LEU A 49 -13.90 16.25 22.96
C LEU A 49 -13.74 15.27 21.79
N ALA A 50 -14.18 15.65 20.58
CA ALA A 50 -14.18 14.76 19.41
C ALA A 50 -12.86 14.81 18.63
N ASP A 51 -12.26 16.00 18.49
CA ASP A 51 -11.08 16.21 17.66
C ASP A 51 -9.89 15.31 18.06
N PRO A 52 -9.59 15.04 19.35
CA PRO A 52 -8.54 14.08 19.72
C PRO A 52 -8.76 12.66 19.18
N TYR A 53 -10.02 12.23 19.00
CA TYR A 53 -10.37 10.94 18.43
C TYR A 53 -10.30 10.97 16.90
N LEU A 54 -10.78 12.04 16.27
CA LEU A 54 -10.68 12.23 14.81
C LEU A 54 -9.22 12.26 14.37
N GLN A 55 -8.34 12.94 15.12
CA GLN A 55 -6.90 12.95 14.86
C GLN A 55 -6.25 11.56 14.91
N GLN A 56 -6.79 10.66 15.74
CA GLN A 56 -6.37 9.26 15.84
C GLN A 56 -7.01 8.35 14.77
N GLY A 57 -7.87 8.90 13.90
CA GLY A 57 -8.53 8.17 12.82
C GLY A 57 -9.84 7.48 13.21
N TYR A 58 -10.41 7.81 14.38
CA TYR A 58 -11.74 7.32 14.74
C TYR A 58 -12.82 8.08 13.96
N ALA A 59 -13.81 7.34 13.49
CA ALA A 59 -15.03 7.85 12.89
C ALA A 59 -16.22 7.56 13.82
N PRO A 60 -17.12 8.53 14.05
CA PRO A 60 -18.34 8.29 14.79
C PRO A 60 -19.32 7.49 13.92
N MET A 61 -19.77 6.34 14.41
CA MET A 61 -20.69 5.47 13.69
C MET A 61 -22.00 5.25 14.47
N PRO A 62 -23.15 5.19 13.79
CA PRO A 62 -24.40 4.77 14.42
C PRO A 62 -24.29 3.33 14.94
N HIS A 63 -24.59 3.13 16.22
CA HIS A 63 -24.57 1.83 16.87
C HIS A 63 -25.97 1.45 17.35
N PHE A 64 -26.45 0.29 16.90
CA PHE A 64 -27.71 -0.31 17.30
C PHE A 64 -27.43 -1.43 18.29
N PHE A 65 -27.84 -1.27 19.55
CA PHE A 65 -27.69 -2.31 20.55
C PHE A 65 -28.75 -3.40 20.38
N ARG A 66 -28.45 -4.60 20.92
CA ARG A 66 -29.38 -5.74 20.91
C ARG A 66 -30.72 -5.44 21.58
N GLU A 67 -30.73 -4.56 22.57
CA GLU A 67 -31.94 -4.12 23.28
C GLU A 67 -32.81 -3.16 22.44
N GLY A 68 -32.35 -2.74 21.26
CA GLY A 68 -33.04 -1.82 20.36
C GLY A 68 -32.74 -0.35 20.60
N SER A 69 -31.91 -0.02 21.60
CA SER A 69 -31.40 1.34 21.80
C SER A 69 -30.42 1.74 20.68
N LYS A 70 -30.35 3.03 20.41
CA LYS A 70 -29.46 3.63 19.41
C LYS A 70 -28.50 4.58 20.13
N ALA A 71 -27.22 4.47 19.83
CA ALA A 71 -26.22 5.44 20.27
C ALA A 71 -25.18 5.68 19.17
N LEU A 72 -24.18 6.47 19.50
CA LEU A 72 -22.96 6.62 18.72
C LEU A 72 -21.85 5.77 19.34
N SER A 73 -20.97 5.26 18.51
CA SER A 73 -19.77 4.55 18.93
C SER A 73 -18.63 4.91 18.00
N TRP A 74 -17.43 4.93 18.56
CA TRP A 74 -16.21 5.12 17.81
C TRP A 74 -15.86 3.86 17.03
N TYR A 75 -15.51 4.03 15.76
CA TYR A 75 -14.96 2.98 14.93
C TYR A 75 -13.71 3.50 14.23
N ARG A 76 -12.65 2.71 14.27
CA ARG A 76 -11.38 2.92 13.58
C ARG A 76 -11.03 1.65 12.82
N GLY A 77 -10.81 1.80 11.53
CA GLY A 77 -10.39 0.71 10.65
C GLY A 77 -8.92 0.31 10.87
N PRO A 78 -8.41 -0.62 10.04
CA PRO A 78 -7.01 -1.02 10.07
C PRO A 78 -6.04 0.05 9.59
N LEU A 79 -6.53 1.12 8.95
CA LEU A 79 -5.71 2.16 8.32
C LEU A 79 -5.66 3.38 9.26
N THR A 80 -4.57 3.53 10.01
CA THR A 80 -4.44 4.57 11.05
C THR A 80 -3.55 5.74 10.62
N PRO A 81 -3.85 6.99 11.05
CA PRO A 81 -3.01 8.15 10.75
C PRO A 81 -1.57 8.08 11.32
N GLY A 82 -1.38 7.29 12.38
CA GLY A 82 -0.10 7.15 13.08
C GLY A 82 0.21 5.69 13.41
N PRO A 83 1.50 5.38 13.69
CA PRO A 83 1.94 4.03 13.97
C PRO A 83 1.28 3.50 15.25
N GLN A 84 0.76 2.27 15.18
CA GLN A 84 0.22 1.57 16.34
C GLN A 84 1.22 0.52 16.82
N THR A 85 1.46 0.48 18.13
CA THR A 85 2.27 -0.59 18.73
C THR A 85 1.37 -1.80 18.93
N PHE A 86 1.80 -2.95 18.43
CA PHE A 86 1.11 -4.20 18.71
C PHE A 86 1.14 -4.49 20.22
N ARG A 87 -0.04 -4.68 20.80
CA ARG A 87 -0.23 -4.96 22.23
C ARG A 87 -1.16 -6.14 22.38
N LEU A 88 -0.56 -7.32 22.57
CA LEU A 88 -1.29 -8.49 23.07
C LEU A 88 -1.64 -8.24 24.53
N ASP A 89 -2.90 -7.90 24.77
CA ASP A 89 -3.46 -7.98 26.12
C ASP A 89 -3.57 -9.48 26.50
N PRO A 90 -2.81 -9.96 27.51
CA PRO A 90 -2.85 -11.36 27.92
C PRO A 90 -4.26 -11.84 28.25
N ASP A 91 -5.10 -10.96 28.80
CA ASP A 91 -6.48 -11.26 29.18
C ASP A 91 -7.41 -11.37 27.96
N LYS A 92 -6.97 -10.82 26.81
CA LYS A 92 -7.67 -10.89 25.52
C LYS A 92 -7.06 -11.92 24.57
N LYS A 93 -6.15 -12.80 25.03
CA LYS A 93 -5.67 -13.94 24.20
C LYS A 93 -6.78 -14.93 23.86
N HIS A 94 -7.86 -14.96 24.66
CA HIS A 94 -8.98 -15.89 24.48
C HIS A 94 -10.31 -15.14 24.30
N VAL A 95 -10.49 -14.54 23.13
CA VAL A 95 -11.76 -13.91 22.74
C VAL A 95 -12.72 -14.96 22.20
N ASN A 96 -13.78 -15.25 22.96
CA ASN A 96 -14.84 -16.17 22.55
C ASN A 96 -16.04 -15.44 21.91
N ALA A 97 -16.15 -14.12 22.12
CA ALA A 97 -17.21 -13.28 21.61
C ALA A 97 -16.69 -11.87 21.33
N SER A 98 -17.26 -11.23 20.32
CA SER A 98 -16.97 -9.84 19.94
C SER A 98 -17.11 -8.86 21.10
N ASP A 99 -18.09 -9.10 21.98
CA ASP A 99 -18.44 -8.18 23.05
C ASP A 99 -17.31 -8.04 24.09
N HIS A 100 -16.37 -9.00 24.16
CA HIS A 100 -15.17 -8.91 25.02
C HIS A 100 -14.16 -7.88 24.50
N LEU A 101 -14.26 -7.49 23.23
CA LEU A 101 -13.36 -6.54 22.58
C LEU A 101 -13.93 -5.11 22.57
N LEU A 102 -15.14 -4.91 23.09
CA LEU A 102 -15.70 -3.57 23.27
C LEU A 102 -14.88 -2.83 24.33
N HIS A 103 -14.51 -1.60 24.01
CA HIS A 103 -13.86 -0.70 24.96
C HIS A 103 -14.79 0.51 25.19
N TYR A 104 -14.86 1.01 26.42
CA TYR A 104 -15.69 2.17 26.74
C TYR A 104 -14.77 3.34 27.09
N HIS A 105 -14.94 4.45 26.38
CA HIS A 105 -14.21 5.68 26.66
C HIS A 105 -14.99 6.51 27.66
N GLU A 106 -14.50 6.58 28.91
CA GLU A 106 -15.14 7.36 29.96
C GLU A 106 -15.23 8.86 29.62
N ASP A 107 -14.24 9.38 28.89
CA ASP A 107 -14.16 10.81 28.53
C ASP A 107 -15.27 11.25 27.56
N THR A 108 -15.62 10.41 26.59
CA THR A 108 -16.64 10.73 25.57
C THR A 108 -17.98 10.04 25.83
N GLY A 109 -18.00 9.03 26.71
CA GLY A 109 -19.17 8.20 26.97
C GLY A 109 -19.56 7.27 25.82
N PHE A 110 -18.67 7.08 24.84
CA PHE A 110 -18.90 6.22 23.68
C PHE A 110 -18.12 4.91 23.79
N PHE A 111 -18.69 3.85 23.22
CA PHE A 111 -17.95 2.61 22.99
C PHE A 111 -17.02 2.77 21.79
N ASP A 112 -15.81 2.23 21.89
CA ASP A 112 -14.99 1.84 20.77
C ASP A 112 -15.33 0.40 20.37
N VAL A 113 -15.84 0.26 19.16
CA VAL A 113 -16.26 -1.02 18.56
C VAL A 113 -15.24 -1.57 17.56
N SER A 114 -14.09 -0.92 17.38
CA SER A 114 -13.11 -1.20 16.32
C SER A 114 -12.64 -2.65 16.31
N MET A 115 -12.13 -3.12 17.45
CA MET A 115 -11.60 -4.49 17.60
C MET A 115 -12.71 -5.54 17.54
N ALA A 116 -13.87 -5.24 18.12
CA ALA A 116 -15.04 -6.12 18.09
C ALA A 116 -15.56 -6.30 16.64
N ALA A 117 -15.61 -5.21 15.88
CA ALA A 117 -16.01 -5.20 14.48
C ALA A 117 -15.01 -5.96 13.61
N ALA A 118 -13.70 -5.81 13.85
CA ALA A 118 -12.66 -6.59 13.17
C ALA A 118 -12.84 -8.09 13.40
N TRP A 119 -13.03 -8.50 14.65
CA TRP A 119 -13.23 -9.90 15.01
C TRP A 119 -14.49 -10.50 14.36
N GLU A 120 -15.61 -9.77 14.40
CA GLU A 120 -16.83 -10.22 13.72
C GLU A 120 -16.67 -10.31 12.21
N LEU A 121 -16.00 -9.32 11.60
CA LEU A 121 -15.73 -9.33 10.17
C LEU A 121 -14.89 -10.55 9.77
N GLY A 122 -13.83 -10.85 10.52
CA GLY A 122 -12.97 -12.00 10.23
C GLY A 122 -13.76 -13.31 10.30
N ARG A 123 -14.64 -13.44 11.29
CA ARG A 123 -15.55 -14.57 11.42
C ARG A 123 -16.51 -14.69 10.23
N MET A 124 -17.09 -13.57 9.80
CA MET A 124 -17.99 -13.54 8.65
C MET A 124 -17.30 -13.88 7.32
N LEU A 125 -16.10 -13.33 7.07
CA LEU A 125 -15.32 -13.61 5.87
C LEU A 125 -14.91 -15.09 5.81
N ALA A 126 -14.47 -15.65 6.94
CA ALA A 126 -14.17 -17.06 7.05
C ALA A 126 -15.40 -17.95 6.82
N LEU A 127 -16.59 -17.56 7.30
CA LEU A 127 -17.86 -18.27 7.07
C LEU A 127 -18.30 -18.18 5.61
N GLY A 128 -18.04 -17.06 4.95
CA GLY A 128 -18.31 -16.86 3.52
C GLY A 128 -17.53 -17.83 2.64
N ASP A 129 -16.32 -18.23 3.06
CA ASP A 129 -15.51 -19.22 2.37
C ASP A 129 -15.72 -20.64 2.93
N LYS A 130 -16.61 -21.40 2.26
CA LYS A 130 -16.91 -22.79 2.61
C LYS A 130 -15.68 -23.70 2.56
N ALA A 131 -14.77 -23.48 1.61
CA ALA A 131 -13.59 -24.33 1.45
C ALA A 131 -12.61 -24.12 2.60
N PHE A 132 -12.35 -22.86 2.95
CA PHE A 132 -11.57 -22.48 4.12
C PHE A 132 -12.18 -23.05 5.41
N SER A 133 -13.48 -22.80 5.65
CA SER A 133 -14.19 -23.22 6.86
C SER A 133 -14.11 -24.74 7.11
N LEU A 134 -14.31 -25.57 6.08
CA LEU A 134 -14.24 -27.03 6.21
C LEU A 134 -12.82 -27.53 6.45
N LYS A 135 -11.82 -26.90 5.82
CA LYS A 135 -10.40 -27.25 6.03
C LYS A 135 -9.94 -26.86 7.42
N LEU A 136 -10.33 -25.68 7.89
CA LEU A 136 -10.04 -25.20 9.24
C LEU A 136 -10.66 -26.13 10.29
N GLU A 137 -11.92 -26.53 10.14
CA GLU A 137 -12.58 -27.47 11.07
C GLU A 137 -11.85 -28.82 11.14
N LYS A 138 -11.51 -29.40 9.98
CA LYS A 138 -10.77 -30.66 9.90
C LYS A 138 -9.40 -30.55 10.57
N TRP A 139 -8.65 -29.48 10.28
CA TRP A 139 -7.34 -29.25 10.87
C TRP A 139 -7.44 -29.11 12.39
N LYS A 140 -8.34 -28.26 12.90
CA LYS A 140 -8.56 -28.06 14.35
C LYS A 140 -8.94 -29.36 15.05
N ARG A 141 -9.79 -30.18 14.44
CA ARG A 141 -10.20 -31.47 14.99
C ARG A 141 -9.02 -32.42 15.12
N THR A 142 -8.19 -32.53 14.08
CA THR A 142 -7.00 -33.39 14.07
C THR A 142 -5.96 -32.89 15.06
N HIS A 143 -5.69 -31.58 15.09
CA HIS A 143 -4.72 -30.97 15.99
C HIS A 143 -5.12 -31.12 17.47
N ARG A 144 -6.40 -30.95 17.80
CA ARG A 144 -6.88 -31.19 19.17
C ARG A 144 -6.79 -32.67 19.56
N LEU A 145 -7.07 -33.57 18.62
CA LEU A 145 -6.94 -35.01 18.86
C LEU A 145 -5.47 -35.38 19.12
N SER A 146 -4.53 -34.83 18.35
CA SER A 146 -3.09 -35.08 18.56
C SER A 146 -2.62 -34.54 19.91
N LEU A 147 -3.02 -33.31 20.30
CA LEU A 147 -2.69 -32.76 21.62
C LEU A 147 -3.27 -33.61 22.76
N ALA A 148 -4.51 -34.08 22.64
CA ALA A 148 -5.14 -34.93 23.66
C ALA A 148 -4.44 -36.29 23.80
N VAL A 149 -4.02 -36.89 22.68
CA VAL A 149 -3.27 -38.15 22.67
C VAL A 149 -1.87 -37.94 23.27
N GLU A 150 -1.19 -36.85 22.94
CA GLU A 150 0.13 -36.51 23.50
C GLU A 150 0.06 -36.29 25.02
N GLN A 151 -0.92 -35.53 25.50
CA GLN A 151 -1.16 -35.37 26.93
C GLN A 151 -1.43 -36.72 27.61
N GLN A 152 -2.31 -37.55 27.05
CA GLN A 152 -2.64 -38.86 27.62
C GLN A 152 -1.46 -39.84 27.60
N GLN A 153 -0.61 -39.82 26.57
CA GLN A 153 0.61 -40.61 26.53
C GLN A 153 1.55 -40.21 27.67
N GLY A 154 1.73 -38.90 27.93
CA GLY A 154 2.53 -38.42 29.05
C GLY A 154 2.06 -38.91 30.43
N PHE A 155 0.74 -39.07 30.62
CA PHE A 155 0.16 -39.62 31.85
C PHE A 155 0.12 -41.15 31.91
N TYR A 156 -0.09 -41.83 30.78
CA TYR A 156 -0.32 -43.28 30.71
C TYR A 156 0.59 -43.97 29.69
N ASN A 157 1.90 -43.94 29.94
CA ASN A 157 2.94 -44.55 29.08
C ASN A 157 2.76 -46.05 28.77
N HIS A 158 1.94 -46.77 29.54
CA HIS A 158 1.75 -48.22 29.42
C HIS A 158 0.52 -48.63 28.61
N LEU A 159 -0.35 -47.68 28.24
CA LEU A 159 -1.52 -47.98 27.43
C LEU A 159 -1.15 -47.94 25.94
N PRO A 160 -1.59 -48.92 25.13
CA PRO A 160 -1.34 -48.92 23.70
C PRO A 160 -2.28 -47.92 23.03
N PHE A 161 -2.01 -46.63 23.19
CA PHE A 161 -2.54 -45.63 22.26
C PHE A 161 -1.94 -45.97 20.90
N GLY A 162 -2.77 -46.43 19.98
CA GLY A 162 -2.31 -46.85 18.65
C GLY A 162 -1.41 -45.77 18.04
N ASN A 163 -0.46 -46.18 17.18
CA ASN A 163 0.31 -45.28 16.32
C ASN A 163 -0.65 -44.54 15.39
N ILE A 164 -1.43 -43.60 15.94
CA ILE A 164 -2.01 -42.50 15.19
C ILE A 164 -0.77 -41.83 14.65
N ASN A 165 -0.56 -41.97 13.34
CA ASN A 165 0.61 -41.47 12.64
C ASN A 165 1.05 -40.18 13.33
N LYS A 166 2.28 -40.16 13.84
CA LYS A 166 3.03 -38.93 14.09
C LYS A 166 3.26 -38.24 12.74
N THR A 167 2.20 -37.98 11.99
CA THR A 167 2.16 -36.84 11.11
C THR A 167 2.12 -35.69 12.10
N SER A 168 3.30 -35.20 12.47
CA SER A 168 3.52 -33.95 13.17
C SER A 168 2.94 -32.82 12.30
N GLN A 169 1.63 -32.79 12.08
CA GLN A 169 0.91 -31.63 11.57
C GLN A 169 0.58 -30.76 12.79
N SER A 170 1.62 -30.34 13.50
CA SER A 170 1.57 -29.15 14.35
C SER A 170 1.31 -27.92 13.49
N ASP A 171 1.77 -27.95 12.25
CA ASP A 171 1.83 -26.78 11.40
C ASP A 171 0.51 -26.54 10.68
N LEU A 172 0.21 -25.26 10.48
CA LEU A 172 -0.95 -24.82 9.73
C LEU A 172 -0.80 -25.22 8.24
N PRO A 173 -1.77 -25.94 7.64
CA PRO A 173 -1.77 -26.26 6.22
C PRO A 173 -1.54 -25.03 5.34
N GLU A 174 -0.75 -25.20 4.27
CA GLU A 174 -0.35 -24.11 3.37
C GLU A 174 -1.55 -23.35 2.78
N GLU A 175 -2.62 -24.06 2.42
CA GLU A 175 -3.83 -23.42 1.88
C GLU A 175 -4.54 -22.51 2.92
N LEU A 176 -4.55 -22.91 4.19
CA LEU A 176 -5.07 -22.06 5.26
C LEU A 176 -4.15 -20.87 5.49
N ARG A 177 -2.84 -21.10 5.46
CA ARG A 177 -1.82 -20.06 5.55
C ARG A 177 -1.99 -19.00 4.46
N THR A 178 -2.04 -19.40 3.19
CA THR A 178 -2.21 -18.48 2.05
C THR A 178 -3.51 -17.70 2.14
N TRP A 179 -4.60 -18.33 2.59
CA TRP A 179 -5.87 -17.63 2.78
C TRP A 179 -5.75 -16.53 3.85
N LEU A 180 -5.04 -16.81 4.95
CA LEU A 180 -4.84 -15.84 6.02
C LEU A 180 -3.86 -14.74 5.62
N GLU A 181 -2.81 -15.05 4.86
CA GLU A 181 -1.90 -14.05 4.30
C GLU A 181 -2.67 -13.04 3.45
N ARG A 182 -3.55 -13.52 2.56
CA ARG A 182 -4.44 -12.67 1.75
C ARG A 182 -5.39 -11.83 2.62
N LEU A 183 -5.94 -12.42 3.68
CA LEU A 183 -6.78 -11.69 4.63
C LEU A 183 -6.01 -10.56 5.35
N LEU A 184 -4.76 -10.82 5.74
CA LEU A 184 -3.88 -9.83 6.39
C LEU A 184 -3.37 -8.76 5.43
N ASP A 185 -3.29 -9.07 4.14
CA ASP A 185 -3.10 -8.10 3.06
C ASP A 185 -4.40 -7.33 2.72
N LEU A 186 -5.44 -7.45 3.58
CA LEU A 186 -6.75 -6.79 3.49
C LEU A 186 -7.61 -7.22 2.29
N GLU A 187 -7.30 -8.36 1.67
CA GLU A 187 -8.08 -8.88 0.56
C GLU A 187 -9.48 -9.33 1.02
N GLY A 188 -10.52 -8.82 0.36
CA GLY A 188 -11.92 -9.14 0.68
C GLY A 188 -12.49 -8.35 1.87
N VAL A 189 -11.69 -7.49 2.52
CA VAL A 189 -12.19 -6.55 3.55
C VAL A 189 -13.08 -5.51 2.86
N PRO A 190 -14.35 -5.33 3.28
CA PRO A 190 -15.24 -4.35 2.65
C PRO A 190 -14.73 -2.93 2.82
N PHE A 191 -14.91 -2.10 1.78
CA PHE A 191 -14.42 -0.71 1.75
C PHE A 191 -14.84 0.12 2.98
N ASN A 192 -16.09 -0.03 3.44
CA ASN A 192 -16.62 0.71 4.60
C ASN A 192 -15.91 0.37 5.93
N TYR A 193 -15.20 -0.76 6.02
CA TYR A 193 -14.37 -1.07 7.18
C TYR A 193 -12.97 -0.41 7.09
N LEU A 194 -12.51 -0.09 5.88
CA LEU A 194 -11.24 0.61 5.62
C LEU A 194 -11.42 2.13 5.71
N VAL A 195 -12.48 2.64 5.09
CA VAL A 195 -12.82 4.06 5.01
C VAL A 195 -14.27 4.22 5.46
N PRO A 196 -14.52 4.33 6.78
CA PRO A 196 -15.87 4.36 7.34
C PRO A 196 -16.64 5.66 7.03
N HIS A 197 -15.94 6.74 6.68
CA HIS A 197 -16.53 8.04 6.42
C HIS A 197 -15.98 8.65 5.13
N GLU A 198 -16.84 9.27 4.33
CA GLU A 198 -16.48 9.81 3.01
C GLU A 198 -15.39 10.89 3.09
N ASP A 199 -15.48 11.78 4.08
CA ASP A 199 -14.51 12.86 4.29
C ASP A 199 -13.08 12.37 4.60
N MET A 200 -12.90 11.08 4.95
CA MET A 200 -11.57 10.51 5.12
C MET A 200 -10.83 10.35 3.79
N LEU A 201 -11.57 10.13 2.68
CA LEU A 201 -11.01 9.96 1.34
C LEU A 201 -11.84 10.73 0.29
N PRO A 202 -11.71 12.07 0.25
CA PRO A 202 -12.36 12.90 -0.77
C PRO A 202 -11.91 12.53 -2.20
N SER A 203 -12.68 12.95 -3.21
CA SER A 203 -12.28 12.82 -4.61
C SER A 203 -10.98 13.57 -4.90
N GLU A 204 -10.14 13.03 -5.79
CA GLU A 204 -8.83 13.59 -6.15
C GLU A 204 -7.93 13.81 -4.94
N SER A 205 -7.76 12.77 -4.13
CA SER A 205 -6.90 12.80 -2.94
C SER A 205 -6.04 11.55 -2.77
N ILE A 206 -4.89 11.76 -2.14
CA ILE A 206 -4.01 10.70 -1.65
C ILE A 206 -3.92 10.79 -0.13
N ARG A 207 -4.13 9.67 0.56
CA ARG A 207 -4.16 9.59 2.03
C ARG A 207 -3.24 8.48 2.52
N TYR A 208 -2.23 8.85 3.30
CA TYR A 208 -1.28 7.90 3.88
C TYR A 208 -1.80 7.32 5.20
N PHE A 209 -1.39 6.10 5.50
CA PHE A 209 -1.74 5.41 6.73
C PHE A 209 -0.64 4.45 7.18
N TYR A 210 -0.75 4.05 8.44
CA TYR A 210 -0.07 2.92 9.05
C TYR A 210 -1.08 1.78 9.20
N LEU A 211 -0.63 0.55 9.04
CA LEU A 211 -1.49 -0.62 9.24
C LEU A 211 -1.53 -0.97 10.73
N ASP A 212 -2.73 -1.05 11.33
CA ASP A 212 -2.92 -1.37 12.75
C ASP A 212 -2.80 -2.89 12.99
N PRO A 213 -1.71 -3.36 13.61
CA PRO A 213 -1.52 -4.78 13.87
C PRO A 213 -2.53 -5.33 14.90
N ASN A 214 -3.08 -4.49 15.78
CA ASN A 214 -4.07 -4.93 16.77
C ASN A 214 -5.42 -5.23 16.11
N TRP A 215 -5.82 -4.38 15.16
CA TRP A 215 -7.02 -4.58 14.35
C TRP A 215 -6.90 -5.86 13.52
N LEU A 216 -5.76 -6.03 12.83
CA LEU A 216 -5.47 -7.23 12.05
C LEU A 216 -5.44 -8.51 12.90
N TYR A 217 -4.90 -8.43 14.12
CA TYR A 217 -4.92 -9.56 15.04
C TYR A 217 -6.34 -9.95 15.42
N CYS A 218 -7.21 -8.96 15.69
CA CYS A 218 -8.61 -9.22 15.99
C CYS A 218 -9.34 -9.84 14.78
N LEU A 219 -9.09 -9.33 13.56
CA LEU A 219 -9.60 -9.92 12.32
C LEU A 219 -9.17 -11.39 12.17
N TYR A 220 -7.88 -11.66 12.35
CA TYR A 220 -7.30 -13.00 12.32
C TYR A 220 -7.94 -13.93 13.36
N MET A 221 -8.05 -13.48 14.62
CA MET A 221 -8.68 -14.23 15.70
C MET A 221 -10.17 -14.49 15.43
N GLY A 222 -10.84 -13.54 14.78
CA GLY A 222 -12.21 -13.67 14.29
C GLY A 222 -12.36 -14.80 13.27
N ALA A 223 -11.50 -14.81 12.24
CA ALA A 223 -11.48 -15.88 11.24
C ALA A 223 -11.17 -17.24 11.86
N PHE A 224 -10.24 -17.28 12.82
CA PHE A 224 -9.91 -18.47 13.59
C PHE A 224 -10.95 -18.82 14.65
N SER A 225 -11.94 -18.00 14.95
CA SER A 225 -12.96 -18.34 15.94
C SER A 225 -13.87 -19.48 15.49
N LEU A 226 -13.92 -19.78 14.19
CA LEU A 226 -14.81 -20.79 13.63
C LEU A 226 -14.50 -22.22 14.09
N GLY A 227 -15.56 -22.94 14.43
CA GLY A 227 -15.47 -24.31 14.90
C GLY A 227 -15.06 -24.41 16.36
N ARG A 228 -14.34 -25.48 16.72
CA ARG A 228 -13.96 -25.72 18.11
C ARG A 228 -12.81 -24.80 18.54
N PRO A 229 -12.78 -24.37 19.82
CA PRO A 229 -11.61 -23.68 20.34
C PRO A 229 -10.41 -24.63 20.28
N VAL A 230 -9.30 -24.12 19.75
CA VAL A 230 -8.00 -24.79 19.84
C VAL A 230 -7.40 -24.37 21.17
N PRO A 231 -6.85 -25.30 21.98
CA PRO A 231 -6.12 -24.92 23.18
C PRO A 231 -4.91 -24.06 22.77
N THR A 232 -4.98 -22.76 23.04
CA THR A 232 -3.88 -21.81 22.83
C THR A 232 -3.02 -21.82 24.09
N GLY A 233 -1.99 -22.67 24.11
CA GLY A 233 -0.88 -22.56 25.06
C GLY A 233 0.24 -21.70 24.48
N GLU A 234 1.20 -21.28 25.31
CA GLU A 234 2.45 -20.68 24.82
C GLU A 234 3.12 -21.62 23.80
N GLY A 235 3.42 -21.11 22.61
CA GLY A 235 3.94 -21.91 21.49
C GLY A 235 2.85 -22.55 20.62
N SER A 236 1.60 -22.07 20.69
CA SER A 236 0.56 -22.52 19.76
C SER A 236 0.93 -22.15 18.32
N ALA A 237 0.52 -22.99 17.36
CA ALA A 237 0.68 -22.70 15.92
C ALA A 237 0.03 -21.35 15.50
N LEU A 238 -0.87 -20.81 16.33
CA LEU A 238 -1.55 -19.54 16.11
C LEU A 238 -0.69 -18.34 16.50
N ASP A 239 0.13 -18.45 17.56
CA ASP A 239 1.01 -17.37 18.02
C ASP A 239 2.22 -17.19 17.10
N GLY A 240 2.69 -18.27 16.47
CA GLY A 240 3.81 -18.23 15.53
C GLY A 240 3.46 -17.59 14.17
N PHE A 241 2.19 -17.62 13.76
CA PHE A 241 1.77 -17.06 12.47
C PHE A 241 1.60 -15.54 12.53
N PHE A 242 0.97 -15.04 13.60
CA PHE A 242 0.83 -13.60 13.85
C PHE A 242 1.97 -13.11 14.74
N ALA A 243 3.21 -13.24 14.25
CA ALA A 243 4.37 -12.61 14.88
C ALA A 243 4.34 -11.08 14.61
N PRO A 244 5.00 -10.24 15.43
CA PRO A 244 5.08 -8.80 15.19
C PRO A 244 5.65 -8.56 13.78
N GLN A 245 4.78 -8.15 12.86
CA GLN A 245 5.19 -7.91 11.49
C GLN A 245 6.09 -6.68 11.40
N GLU A 246 6.93 -6.64 10.37
CA GLU A 246 7.54 -5.39 9.94
C GLU A 246 6.45 -4.32 9.77
N LYS A 247 6.78 -3.07 10.09
CA LYS A 247 5.81 -1.97 9.96
C LYS A 247 5.31 -1.92 8.52
N VAL A 248 4.00 -2.09 8.35
CA VAL A 248 3.35 -1.90 7.06
C VAL A 248 2.76 -0.51 7.03
N VAL A 249 3.16 0.28 6.04
CA VAL A 249 2.59 1.59 5.76
C VAL A 249 1.99 1.59 4.38
N GLY A 250 1.20 2.60 4.05
CA GLY A 250 0.57 2.62 2.74
C GLY A 250 -0.11 3.92 2.44
N PHE A 251 -0.79 3.92 1.30
CA PHE A 251 -1.66 5.02 0.91
C PHE A 251 -2.90 4.51 0.18
N LEU A 252 -3.96 5.29 0.30
CA LEU A 252 -5.15 5.23 -0.53
C LEU A 252 -5.09 6.38 -1.53
N LEU A 253 -5.29 6.08 -2.80
CA LEU A 253 -5.41 7.05 -3.87
C LEU A 253 -6.83 6.98 -4.43
N ARG A 254 -7.59 8.06 -4.30
CA ARG A 254 -8.89 8.23 -4.97
C ARG A 254 -8.73 9.27 -6.06
N SER A 255 -8.66 8.82 -7.32
CA SER A 255 -8.43 9.71 -8.47
C SER A 255 -8.89 9.07 -9.77
N ALA A 256 -9.31 9.91 -10.72
CA ALA A 256 -9.58 9.53 -12.10
C ALA A 256 -8.37 8.81 -12.76
N ILE A 257 -7.14 9.08 -12.31
CA ILE A 257 -5.93 8.40 -12.81
C ILE A 257 -6.01 6.88 -12.60
N VAL A 258 -6.61 6.41 -11.50
CA VAL A 258 -6.73 4.96 -11.24
C VAL A 258 -7.60 4.29 -12.30
N SER A 259 -8.68 4.96 -12.71
CA SER A 259 -9.60 4.48 -13.73
C SER A 259 -9.01 4.58 -15.15
N GLY A 260 -8.27 5.65 -15.43
CA GLY A 260 -7.63 5.89 -16.73
C GLY A 260 -6.45 4.96 -16.99
N TRP A 261 -5.73 4.55 -15.94
CA TRP A 261 -4.52 3.74 -16.03
C TRP A 261 -4.54 2.57 -15.02
N PRO A 262 -5.34 1.52 -15.28
CA PRO A 262 -5.45 0.37 -14.37
C PRO A 262 -4.16 -0.46 -14.25
N ASP A 263 -3.22 -0.29 -15.18
CA ASP A 263 -1.90 -0.92 -15.17
C ASP A 263 -0.82 -0.09 -14.44
N LEU A 264 -1.21 1.00 -13.74
CA LEU A 264 -0.31 1.84 -12.96
C LEU A 264 0.55 0.99 -12.00
N GLN A 265 1.86 1.13 -12.14
CA GLN A 265 2.87 0.44 -11.36
C GLN A 265 3.33 1.31 -10.20
N ILE A 266 3.65 0.66 -9.08
CA ILE A 266 4.08 1.33 -7.86
C ILE A 266 5.32 0.61 -7.36
N LYS A 267 6.39 1.37 -7.13
CA LYS A 267 7.61 0.91 -6.47
C LYS A 267 7.88 1.78 -5.26
N ALA A 268 8.40 1.17 -4.21
CA ALA A 268 8.75 1.85 -2.97
C ALA A 268 10.20 1.53 -2.63
N TYR A 269 10.94 2.51 -2.14
CA TYR A 269 12.36 2.40 -1.84
C TYR A 269 12.64 2.83 -0.40
N SER A 270 13.48 2.07 0.30
CA SER A 270 13.93 2.44 1.65
C SER A 270 15.05 3.49 1.61
N ALA A 271 15.26 4.20 2.72
CA ALA A 271 16.33 5.21 2.84
C ALA A 271 17.76 4.63 2.77
N GLN A 272 17.92 3.31 2.96
CA GLN A 272 19.23 2.64 2.96
C GLN A 272 19.67 2.31 1.53
N SER A 273 19.80 3.31 0.67
CA SER A 273 20.39 3.14 -0.65
C SER A 273 21.90 3.39 -0.60
N LYS A 274 22.70 2.35 -0.87
CA LYS A 274 24.01 2.55 -1.49
C LYS A 274 23.77 2.74 -2.99
N GLU A 275 24.35 3.77 -3.58
CA GLU A 275 24.22 4.16 -5.00
C GLU A 275 24.58 3.06 -6.02
N GLU A 276 25.07 1.90 -5.56
CA GLU A 276 25.59 0.82 -6.40
C GLU A 276 24.56 -0.29 -6.72
N ASP A 277 23.39 -0.35 -6.07
CA ASP A 277 22.37 -1.38 -6.37
C ASP A 277 20.91 -0.88 -6.21
N PRO A 278 20.24 -0.47 -7.31
CA PRO A 278 18.87 0.06 -7.27
C PRO A 278 17.81 -0.97 -6.85
N ASP A 279 18.04 -2.26 -7.09
CA ASP A 279 17.08 -3.33 -6.76
C ASP A 279 17.19 -3.78 -5.29
N GLY A 280 18.36 -3.60 -4.67
CA GLY A 280 18.61 -3.99 -3.28
C GLY A 280 17.89 -3.14 -2.22
N SER A 281 17.28 -2.02 -2.62
CA SER A 281 16.56 -1.08 -1.73
C SER A 281 15.04 -1.09 -1.92
N SER A 282 14.52 -1.92 -2.82
CA SER A 282 13.09 -2.00 -3.13
C SER A 282 12.33 -2.68 -1.99
N LEU A 283 11.23 -2.05 -1.56
CA LEU A 283 10.30 -2.61 -0.58
C LEU A 283 9.19 -3.40 -1.30
N PRO A 284 8.68 -4.50 -0.71
CA PRO A 284 7.52 -5.20 -1.23
C PRO A 284 6.28 -4.30 -1.21
N VAL A 285 5.62 -4.18 -2.37
CA VAL A 285 4.38 -3.42 -2.54
C VAL A 285 3.25 -4.37 -2.94
N ILE A 286 2.14 -4.28 -2.23
CA ILE A 286 0.88 -4.96 -2.57
C ILE A 286 -0.12 -3.91 -3.03
N ARG A 287 -0.73 -4.17 -4.17
CA ARG A 287 -1.67 -3.27 -4.83
C ARG A 287 -3.05 -3.93 -4.92
N HIS A 288 -4.05 -3.26 -4.38
CA HIS A 288 -5.46 -3.66 -4.48
C HIS A 288 -6.30 -2.51 -5.04
N GLN A 289 -7.01 -2.76 -6.13
CA GLN A 289 -8.01 -1.81 -6.64
C GLN A 289 -9.33 -2.08 -5.92
N LEU A 290 -9.77 -1.12 -5.09
CA LEU A 290 -10.98 -1.27 -4.27
C LEU A 290 -12.25 -0.82 -5.02
N ALA A 291 -12.10 0.13 -5.94
CA ALA A 291 -13.13 0.62 -6.86
C ALA A 291 -12.46 1.11 -8.15
N ASP A 292 -13.24 1.55 -9.15
CA ASP A 292 -12.71 2.03 -10.43
C ASP A 292 -11.73 3.21 -10.26
N ASP A 293 -11.98 4.08 -9.29
CA ASP A 293 -11.20 5.29 -8.96
C ASP A 293 -10.36 5.16 -7.67
N ILE A 294 -10.45 4.04 -6.93
CA ILE A 294 -9.80 3.89 -5.62
C ILE A 294 -8.75 2.78 -5.64
N LEU A 295 -7.52 3.17 -5.31
CA LEU A 295 -6.37 2.29 -5.21
C LEU A 295 -5.85 2.23 -3.77
N LEU A 296 -5.73 1.01 -3.23
CA LEU A 296 -5.05 0.71 -1.97
C LEU A 296 -3.66 0.16 -2.24
N CYS A 297 -2.66 0.72 -1.57
CA CYS A 297 -1.28 0.28 -1.66
C CYS A 297 -0.71 0.04 -0.28
N LEU A 298 -0.25 -1.19 -0.04
CA LEU A 298 0.43 -1.61 1.18
C LEU A 298 1.92 -1.81 0.89
N ILE A 299 2.77 -1.22 1.70
CA ILE A 299 4.23 -1.23 1.57
C ILE A 299 4.77 -1.88 2.84
N LYS A 300 5.47 -3.02 2.69
CA LYS A 300 6.10 -3.73 3.80
C LYS A 300 7.44 -3.05 4.11
N GLY A 301 7.48 -2.26 5.18
CA GLY A 301 8.63 -1.41 5.55
C GLY A 301 8.33 0.09 5.46
N GLU A 302 9.26 0.92 5.92
CA GLU A 302 9.14 2.39 5.84
C GLU A 302 9.80 2.92 4.54
N PRO A 303 9.04 3.47 3.58
CA PRO A 303 9.57 4.04 2.36
C PRO A 303 10.11 5.45 2.59
N ALA A 304 11.17 5.80 1.85
CA ALA A 304 11.69 7.15 1.70
C ALA A 304 11.23 7.78 0.37
N GLU A 305 11.09 6.96 -0.68
CA GLU A 305 10.63 7.35 -2.01
C GLU A 305 9.62 6.33 -2.53
N ILE A 306 8.53 6.80 -3.12
CA ILE A 306 7.51 5.99 -3.80
C ILE A 306 7.39 6.49 -5.24
N ASP A 307 7.65 5.60 -6.19
CA ASP A 307 7.54 5.85 -7.62
C ASP A 307 6.20 5.30 -8.13
N LEU A 308 5.38 6.16 -8.73
CA LEU A 308 4.20 5.78 -9.50
C LEU A 308 4.51 5.98 -10.98
N TYR A 309 4.34 4.94 -11.79
CA TYR A 309 4.69 5.01 -13.22
C TYR A 309 3.81 4.08 -14.04
N LEU A 310 3.65 4.42 -15.31
CA LEU A 310 2.89 3.58 -16.23
C LEU A 310 3.69 2.33 -16.57
N LYS A 311 2.98 1.21 -16.76
CA LYS A 311 3.58 -0.03 -17.25
C LYS A 311 4.35 0.27 -18.55
N PRO A 312 5.67 0.02 -18.61
CA PRO A 312 6.44 0.27 -19.82
C PRO A 312 5.95 -0.66 -20.95
N ALA A 313 5.22 -0.11 -21.90
CA ALA A 313 4.67 -0.87 -23.04
C ALA A 313 5.55 -0.77 -24.29
N ALA A 314 6.28 0.33 -24.45
CA ALA A 314 7.18 0.58 -25.56
C ALA A 314 8.38 1.43 -25.13
N LEU A 315 9.51 1.18 -25.79
CA LEU A 315 10.65 2.08 -25.76
C LEU A 315 10.25 3.37 -26.46
N HIS A 316 10.36 4.48 -25.75
CA HIS A 316 10.14 5.82 -26.31
C HIS A 316 11.46 6.57 -26.33
N PHE A 317 11.61 7.40 -27.35
CA PHE A 317 12.66 8.40 -27.45
C PHE A 317 11.98 9.73 -27.24
N GLY A 318 12.40 10.44 -26.21
CA GLY A 318 11.77 11.70 -25.81
C GLY A 318 12.79 12.74 -25.39
N PHE A 319 12.27 13.90 -25.05
CA PHE A 319 12.96 15.04 -24.48
C PHE A 319 12.05 15.60 -23.39
N HIS A 320 12.63 15.96 -22.26
CA HIS A 320 11.86 16.49 -21.13
C HIS A 320 11.85 18.02 -21.18
N GLN A 321 10.80 18.62 -20.64
CA GLN A 321 10.68 20.05 -20.46
C GLN A 321 10.32 20.27 -18.99
N ASP A 322 11.11 21.08 -18.28
CA ASP A 322 10.91 21.27 -16.84
C ASP A 322 9.69 22.18 -16.53
N GLY A 323 9.22 22.95 -17.52
CA GLY A 323 8.02 23.78 -17.41
C GLY A 323 7.54 24.37 -18.75
N PRO A 324 6.31 24.90 -18.85
CA PRO A 324 5.79 25.46 -20.09
C PRO A 324 6.64 26.63 -20.59
N GLY A 325 7.30 26.47 -21.75
CA GLY A 325 8.17 27.48 -22.36
C GLY A 325 9.65 27.34 -22.00
N GLU A 326 10.02 26.38 -21.14
CA GLU A 326 11.41 26.01 -20.90
C GLU A 326 12.01 25.26 -22.09
N PRO A 327 13.34 25.26 -22.26
CA PRO A 327 13.96 24.47 -23.31
C PRO A 327 13.75 22.97 -23.12
N TYR A 328 13.61 22.25 -24.25
CA TYR A 328 13.67 20.80 -24.23
C TYR A 328 15.07 20.36 -23.82
N ARG A 329 15.14 19.39 -22.92
CA ARG A 329 16.37 18.83 -22.37
C ARG A 329 16.43 17.32 -22.54
N LYS A 330 17.66 16.81 -22.63
CA LYS A 330 17.94 15.37 -22.61
C LYS A 330 19.01 15.02 -21.61
N VAL A 331 18.69 14.12 -20.69
CA VAL A 331 19.68 13.40 -19.90
C VAL A 331 20.17 12.22 -20.72
N LEU A 332 21.46 12.18 -21.02
CA LEU A 332 22.06 11.10 -21.80
C LEU A 332 22.33 9.87 -20.94
N ARG A 333 22.36 8.70 -21.59
CA ARG A 333 22.76 7.43 -20.98
C ARG A 333 24.12 6.96 -21.48
N ASP A 334 24.90 6.36 -20.59
CA ASP A 334 26.18 5.72 -20.91
C ASP A 334 26.01 4.33 -21.56
N GLU A 335 27.12 3.67 -21.90
CA GLU A 335 27.16 2.31 -22.47
C GLU A 335 26.49 1.24 -21.59
N ARG A 336 26.26 1.52 -20.31
CA ARG A 336 25.60 0.64 -19.34
C ARG A 336 24.14 1.05 -19.09
N GLY A 337 23.64 2.09 -19.75
CA GLY A 337 22.28 2.61 -19.61
C GLY A 337 22.08 3.52 -18.39
N LYS A 338 23.16 3.92 -17.69
CA LYS A 338 23.10 4.84 -16.54
C LYS A 338 22.92 6.27 -17.03
N GLU A 339 21.97 6.98 -16.44
CA GLU A 339 21.70 8.39 -16.73
C GLU A 339 22.80 9.30 -16.16
N ASP A 340 23.30 10.22 -16.99
CA ASP A 340 24.26 11.26 -16.61
C ASP A 340 23.56 12.61 -16.41
N HIS A 341 23.14 12.88 -15.17
CA HIS A 341 22.52 14.15 -14.79
C HIS A 341 23.50 15.32 -14.70
N SER A 342 24.81 15.09 -14.84
CA SER A 342 25.81 16.16 -14.68
C SER A 342 25.88 17.11 -15.87
N ASN A 343 25.43 16.66 -17.05
CA ASN A 343 25.49 17.46 -18.28
C ASN A 343 24.28 17.20 -19.20
N PRO A 344 23.08 17.68 -18.83
CA PRO A 344 21.90 17.56 -19.68
C PRO A 344 22.09 18.36 -20.98
N ILE A 345 21.70 17.79 -22.11
CA ILE A 345 21.70 18.48 -23.40
C ILE A 345 20.49 19.38 -23.48
N ASP A 346 20.72 20.68 -23.67
CA ASP A 346 19.67 21.64 -24.01
C ASP A 346 19.53 21.78 -25.53
N LEU A 347 18.34 21.49 -26.06
CA LEU A 347 18.10 21.47 -27.52
C LEU A 347 17.97 22.87 -28.13
N ASN A 348 17.58 23.87 -27.34
CA ASN A 348 17.42 25.24 -27.82
C ASN A 348 18.77 25.95 -27.91
N ASP A 349 19.63 25.76 -26.91
CA ASP A 349 20.97 26.38 -26.88
C ASP A 349 21.86 25.91 -28.03
N LEU A 350 21.61 24.70 -28.53
CA LEU A 350 22.39 24.09 -29.61
C LEU A 350 21.78 24.32 -31.00
N GLY A 351 20.60 24.98 -31.10
CA GLY A 351 19.91 25.22 -32.36
C GLY A 351 19.51 23.93 -33.11
N ILE A 352 19.37 22.83 -32.37
CA ILE A 352 19.10 21.48 -32.92
C ILE A 352 17.60 21.25 -33.09
N PHE A 353 16.79 21.94 -32.28
CA PHE A 353 15.34 21.90 -32.35
C PHE A 353 14.79 23.12 -33.07
N ASN A 354 13.91 22.89 -34.05
CA ASN A 354 13.12 23.93 -34.69
C ASN A 354 11.72 23.97 -34.04
N PRO A 355 11.38 25.02 -33.26
CA PRO A 355 10.10 25.10 -32.54
C PRO A 355 8.88 25.18 -33.45
N ALA A 356 9.01 25.78 -34.64
CA ALA A 356 7.88 25.96 -35.56
C ALA A 356 7.44 24.63 -36.18
N ASP A 357 8.40 23.79 -36.55
CA ASP A 357 8.15 22.52 -37.24
C ASP A 357 8.18 21.30 -36.30
N ARG A 358 8.59 21.48 -35.04
CA ARG A 358 8.86 20.42 -34.06
C ARG A 358 9.83 19.35 -34.59
N VAL A 359 10.85 19.78 -35.34
CA VAL A 359 11.85 18.91 -35.97
C VAL A 359 13.19 19.02 -35.24
N ILE A 360 13.88 17.88 -35.10
CA ILE A 360 15.20 17.77 -34.49
C ILE A 360 16.23 17.37 -35.54
N ALA A 361 17.32 18.13 -35.62
CA ALA A 361 18.43 17.82 -36.49
C ALA A 361 19.28 16.67 -35.89
N VAL A 362 19.14 15.46 -36.45
CA VAL A 362 19.80 14.25 -35.93
C VAL A 362 21.33 14.36 -35.97
N ARG A 363 21.90 14.93 -37.04
CA ARG A 363 23.37 14.98 -37.22
C ARG A 363 24.06 15.87 -36.16
N PRO A 364 23.60 17.11 -35.91
CA PRO A 364 24.07 17.90 -34.76
C PRO A 364 23.91 17.20 -33.41
N LEU A 365 22.81 16.46 -33.21
CA LEU A 365 22.58 15.72 -31.98
C LEU A 365 23.63 14.62 -31.76
N VAL A 366 23.97 13.88 -32.81
CA VAL A 366 25.05 12.86 -32.76
C VAL A 366 26.39 13.50 -32.39
N ASP A 367 26.72 14.66 -32.95
CA ASP A 367 27.97 15.36 -32.64
C ASP A 367 28.04 15.77 -31.17
N VAL A 368 26.92 16.17 -30.57
CA VAL A 368 26.84 16.53 -29.14
C VAL A 368 27.00 15.31 -28.25
N ILE A 369 26.36 14.19 -28.61
CA ILE A 369 26.52 12.91 -27.88
C ILE A 369 27.97 12.42 -27.95
N LEU A 370 28.65 12.58 -29.08
CA LEU A 370 30.07 12.23 -29.20
C LEU A 370 30.96 13.13 -28.34
N ARG A 371 30.61 14.43 -28.20
CA ARG A 371 31.34 15.39 -27.37
C ARG A 371 31.14 15.19 -25.87
N SER A 372 30.03 14.57 -25.45
CA SER A 372 29.81 14.28 -24.02
C SER A 372 30.81 13.26 -23.46
N GLY A 373 31.43 12.44 -24.32
CA GLY A 373 32.44 11.46 -23.92
C GLY A 373 31.88 10.23 -23.20
N LEU A 374 30.55 10.06 -23.18
CA LEU A 374 29.87 8.93 -22.53
C LEU A 374 30.13 7.58 -23.21
N PHE A 375 30.42 7.60 -24.51
CA PHE A 375 30.78 6.42 -25.30
C PHE A 375 32.28 6.45 -25.63
N LYS A 376 33.02 5.40 -25.24
CA LYS A 376 34.47 5.33 -25.44
C LYS A 376 34.79 4.94 -26.88
N LYS A 377 34.97 5.96 -27.72
CA LYS A 377 35.33 5.76 -29.13
C LYS A 377 36.82 5.56 -29.34
N SER A 378 37.16 4.54 -30.14
CA SER A 378 38.53 4.23 -30.54
C SER A 378 38.86 4.94 -31.85
N LYS A 379 40.15 5.18 -32.14
CA LYS A 379 40.59 5.73 -33.44
C LYS A 379 40.13 4.91 -34.67
N LYS A 380 39.75 3.64 -34.47
CA LYS A 380 39.24 2.76 -35.53
C LYS A 380 37.72 2.83 -35.72
N ASP A 381 36.98 3.35 -34.75
CA ASP A 381 35.53 3.48 -34.79
C ASP A 381 35.13 4.80 -34.10
N PRO A 382 35.24 5.93 -34.83
CA PRO A 382 35.01 7.27 -34.28
C PRO A 382 33.51 7.62 -34.20
N ASP A 383 32.67 6.90 -34.95
CA ASP A 383 31.26 7.26 -35.15
C ASP A 383 30.36 6.55 -34.15
N LEU A 384 29.27 7.20 -33.78
CA LEU A 384 28.23 6.62 -32.93
C LEU A 384 27.43 5.60 -33.75
N ASN A 385 27.31 4.36 -33.27
CA ASN A 385 26.51 3.36 -33.96
C ASN A 385 25.01 3.55 -33.63
N ALA A 386 24.14 2.96 -34.44
CA ALA A 386 22.68 3.12 -34.26
C ALA A 386 22.17 2.62 -32.90
N GLY A 387 22.82 1.61 -32.31
CA GLY A 387 22.45 1.06 -31.01
C GLY A 387 22.84 1.97 -29.84
N GLU A 388 24.02 2.58 -29.88
CA GLU A 388 24.49 3.55 -28.89
C GLU A 388 23.69 4.85 -28.98
N PHE A 389 23.40 5.31 -30.21
CA PHE A 389 22.51 6.45 -30.43
C PHE A 389 21.14 6.18 -29.83
N ALA A 390 20.55 5.02 -30.13
CA ALA A 390 19.28 4.62 -29.52
C ALA A 390 19.40 4.57 -27.99
N LEU A 391 20.40 3.89 -27.43
CA LEU A 391 20.59 3.75 -25.99
C LEU A 391 20.69 5.10 -25.28
N SER A 392 21.40 6.06 -25.87
CA SER A 392 21.55 7.41 -25.33
C SER A 392 20.24 8.21 -25.28
N LEU A 393 19.26 7.83 -26.11
CA LEU A 393 17.99 8.53 -26.26
C LEU A 393 16.79 7.81 -25.65
N ILE A 394 16.92 6.55 -25.23
CA ILE A 394 15.84 5.79 -24.60
C ILE A 394 15.38 6.50 -23.33
N GLU A 395 14.07 6.72 -23.23
CA GLU A 395 13.40 7.11 -21.99
C GLU A 395 12.63 5.94 -21.42
N GLY A 396 12.66 5.86 -20.09
CA GLY A 396 11.75 5.01 -19.33
C GLY A 396 10.43 5.73 -19.12
N ALA A 397 9.38 4.97 -18.83
CA ALA A 397 8.07 5.56 -18.52
C ALA A 397 8.22 6.63 -17.44
N GLU A 398 7.55 7.77 -17.66
CA GLU A 398 7.53 8.87 -16.70
C GLU A 398 7.16 8.35 -15.32
N ARG A 399 7.93 8.78 -14.32
CA ARG A 399 7.77 8.39 -12.93
C ARG A 399 7.39 9.60 -12.12
N PHE A 400 6.27 9.50 -11.44
CA PHE A 400 5.90 10.44 -10.41
C PHE A 400 6.48 9.98 -9.08
N LYS A 401 7.31 10.83 -8.47
CA LYS A 401 8.06 10.50 -7.25
C LYS A 401 7.45 11.20 -6.05
N LEU A 402 6.99 10.42 -5.09
CA LEU A 402 6.57 10.89 -3.77
C LEU A 402 7.73 10.69 -2.81
N ARG A 403 8.27 11.78 -2.27
CA ARG A 403 9.34 11.75 -1.27
C ARG A 403 8.79 12.16 0.09
N ARG A 404 9.31 11.50 1.12
CA ARG A 404 9.00 11.82 2.52
C ARG A 404 9.68 13.11 2.98
#